data_AF-A0A1J4ZC95-F1
#
_entry.id   AF-A0A1J4ZC95-F1
#
_cell.length_a   1.000
_cell.length_b   1.000
_cell.length_c   1.000
_cell.angle_alpha   90.00
_cell.angle_beta   90.00
_cell.angle_gamma   90.00
#
_symmetry.space_group_name_H-M   'P 1'
#
loop_
_entity.id
_entity.type
_entity.pdbx_description
1 polymer ?
#
loop_
_entity_poly.entity_id
_entity_poly.type
_entity_poly.pdbx_seq_one_letter_code
_entity_poly.pdbx_strand_id
1 'polypeptide(L)' 'MSFPVFVSSLGMQALAALGEMENPLTKKKELDLEQAKYMIEIIEILQEKTKGNLTSEESQMIEGLLYQLRMLYVSKAK' A
#
# COMPACT_ATOMS: atom_id res chain seq x y z
N MET A 1 0.28 9.71 -16.12
CA MET A 1 0.20 9.03 -14.80
C MET A 1 1.62 8.92 -14.28
N SER A 2 1.92 9.44 -13.09
CA SER A 2 3.29 9.43 -12.53
C SER A 2 3.50 8.25 -11.58
N PHE A 3 4.76 7.87 -11.35
CA PHE A 3 5.11 6.78 -10.43
C PHE A 3 4.54 6.99 -9.01
N PRO A 4 4.67 8.18 -8.38
CA PRO A 4 4.04 8.45 -7.07
C PRO A 4 2.53 8.24 -7.04
N VAL A 5 1.83 8.62 -8.12
CA VAL A 5 0.37 8.46 -8.22
C VAL A 5 -0.01 6.99 -8.33
N PHE A 6 0.78 6.20 -9.05
CA PHE A 6 0.58 4.75 -9.15
C PHE A 6 0.84 4.04 -7.82
N VAL A 7 1.95 4.33 -7.14
CA VAL A 7 2.27 3.74 -5.83
C VAL A 7 1.21 4.13 -4.78
N SER A 8 0.78 5.40 -4.79
CA SER A 8 -0.32 5.86 -3.92
C SER A 8 -1.62 5.11 -4.17
N SER A 9 -1.96 4.79 -5.43
CA SER A 9 -3.20 4.08 -5.74
C SER A 9 -3.18 2.62 -5.26
N LEU A 10 -2.02 1.97 -5.28
CA LEU A 10 -1.82 0.66 -4.64
C LEU A 10 -1.94 0.76 -3.12
N GLY A 11 -1.36 1.81 -2.53
CA GLY A 11 -1.49 2.10 -1.10
C GLY A 11 -2.94 2.30 -0.65
N MET A 12 -3.74 3.05 -1.42
CA MET A 12 -5.18 3.22 -1.15
C MET A 12 -5.94 1.89 -1.22
N GLN A 13 -5.61 1.02 -2.17
CA GLN A 13 -6.21 -0.33 -2.25
C GLN A 13 -5.85 -1.18 -1.02
N ALA A 14 -4.60 -1.12 -0.57
CA ALA A 14 -4.17 -1.79 0.66
C ALA A 14 -4.91 -1.24 1.89
N LEU A 15 -5.08 0.08 2.00
CA LEU A 15 -5.84 0.70 3.09
C LEU A 15 -7.33 0.32 3.07
N ALA A 16 -7.94 0.25 1.90
CA ALA A 16 -9.31 -0.25 1.75
C ALA A 16 -9.43 -1.71 2.21
N ALA A 17 -8.48 -2.57 1.81
CA ALA A 17 -8.42 -3.96 2.25
C ALA A 17 -8.14 -4.09 3.76
N LEU A 18 -7.47 -3.13 4.39
CA LEU A 18 -7.28 -3.07 5.84
C LEU A 18 -8.52 -2.55 6.60
N GLY A 19 -9.63 -2.28 5.89
CA GLY A 19 -10.85 -1.74 6.47
C GLY A 19 -10.73 -0.28 6.92
N GLU A 20 -9.68 0.44 6.51
CA GLU A 20 -9.49 1.85 6.84
C GLU A 20 -10.36 2.75 5.95
N MET A 21 -10.68 2.30 4.73
CA MET A 21 -11.57 2.97 3.79
C MET A 21 -12.78 2.12 3.45
N GLU A 22 -13.88 2.78 3.10
CA GLU A 22 -15.02 2.09 2.50
C GLU A 22 -14.64 1.62 1.10
N ASN A 23 -14.88 0.35 0.80
CA ASN A 23 -14.73 -0.16 -0.55
C ASN A 23 -15.81 0.52 -1.44
N PRO A 24 -15.41 1.25 -2.50
CA PRO A 24 -16.36 2.00 -3.32
C PRO A 24 -17.36 1.11 -4.08
N LEU A 25 -17.04 -0.17 -4.27
CA LEU A 25 -17.92 -1.15 -4.93
C LEU A 25 -18.92 -1.76 -3.96
N THR A 26 -18.48 -2.16 -2.77
CA THR A 26 -19.34 -2.85 -1.80
C THR A 26 -20.00 -1.91 -0.80
N LYS A 27 -19.53 -0.66 -0.70
CA LYS A 27 -19.87 0.34 0.33
C LYS A 27 -19.71 -0.18 1.76
N LYS A 28 -18.85 -1.16 1.95
CA LYS A 28 -18.55 -1.75 3.26
C LYS A 28 -17.08 -1.56 3.59
N LYS A 29 -16.82 -1.37 4.88
CA LYS A 29 -15.48 -1.54 5.45
C LYS A 29 -15.30 -3.02 5.73
N GLU A 30 -14.64 -3.72 4.83
CA GLU A 30 -14.33 -5.13 4.96
C GLU A 30 -12.82 -5.28 5.19
N LEU A 31 -12.47 -6.03 6.24
CA LEU A 31 -11.08 -6.37 6.53
C LEU A 31 -10.73 -7.62 5.73
N ASP A 32 -9.87 -7.46 4.74
CA ASP A 32 -9.28 -8.51 3.93
C ASP A 32 -7.75 -8.46 4.08
N LEU A 33 -7.25 -9.24 5.04
CA LEU A 33 -5.83 -9.32 5.33
C LEU A 33 -5.04 -9.97 4.17
N GLU A 34 -5.63 -10.90 3.41
CA GLU A 34 -4.92 -11.52 2.28
C GLU A 34 -4.72 -10.48 1.17
N GLN A 35 -5.77 -9.73 0.84
CA GLN A 35 -5.68 -8.68 -0.17
C GLN A 35 -4.73 -7.55 0.26
N ALA A 36 -4.77 -7.14 1.53
CA ALA A 36 -3.86 -6.14 2.07
C ALA A 36 -2.40 -6.59 1.97
N LYS A 37 -2.10 -7.84 2.37
CA LYS A 37 -0.76 -8.42 2.29
C LYS A 37 -0.25 -8.45 0.86
N TYR A 38 -1.07 -8.92 -0.08
CA TYR A 38 -0.72 -8.97 -1.49
C TYR A 38 -0.34 -7.59 -2.06
N MET A 39 -1.09 -6.55 -1.70
CA MET A 39 -0.78 -5.19 -2.15
C MET A 39 0.52 -4.66 -1.54
N ILE A 40 0.79 -4.95 -0.27
CA ILE A 40 2.06 -4.60 0.39
C ILE A 40 3.24 -5.29 -0.32
N GLU A 41 3.10 -6.58 -0.65
CA GLU A 41 4.12 -7.34 -1.36
C GLU A 41 4.39 -6.77 -2.76
N ILE A 42 3.35 -6.34 -3.49
CA ILE A 42 3.54 -5.66 -4.79
C ILE A 42 4.34 -4.37 -4.62
N ILE A 43 4.00 -3.53 -3.64
CA ILE A 43 4.69 -2.26 -3.41
C ILE A 43 6.16 -2.52 -3.01
N GLU A 44 6.42 -3.56 -2.22
CA GLU A 44 7.78 -3.99 -1.86
C GLU A 44 8.57 -4.46 -3.07
N ILE A 45 7.97 -5.28 -3.94
CA ILE A 45 8.61 -5.69 -5.20
C ILE A 45 8.91 -4.48 -6.07
N LEU A 46 8.00 -3.51 -6.15
CA LEU A 46 8.23 -2.26 -6.90
C LEU A 46 9.41 -1.48 -6.32
N GLN A 47 9.49 -1.31 -5.00
CA GLN A 47 10.61 -0.65 -4.35
C GLN A 47 11.94 -1.32 -4.72
N GLU A 48 12.02 -2.64 -4.57
CA GLU A 48 13.23 -3.41 -4.85
C GLU A 48 13.62 -3.34 -6.33
N LYS A 49 12.66 -3.47 -7.25
CA LYS A 49 12.92 -3.46 -8.70
C LYS A 49 13.21 -2.08 -9.27
N THR A 50 12.78 -1.01 -8.59
CA THR A 50 13.01 0.38 -9.02
C THR A 50 14.18 1.05 -8.31
N LYS A 51 14.82 0.37 -7.36
CA LYS A 51 15.99 0.86 -6.64
C LYS A 51 17.08 1.36 -7.59
N GLY A 52 17.58 2.57 -7.35
CA GLY A 52 18.57 3.25 -8.20
C GLY A 52 17.96 4.04 -9.36
N ASN A 53 16.66 3.88 -9.65
CA ASN A 53 15.92 4.67 -10.64
C ASN A 53 14.93 5.66 -9.99
N LEU A 54 14.82 5.67 -8.66
CA LEU A 54 13.95 6.57 -7.91
C LEU A 54 14.68 7.88 -7.59
N THR A 55 13.94 8.98 -7.66
CA THR A 55 14.35 10.22 -6.99
C THR A 55 14.32 10.06 -5.47
N SER A 56 15.01 10.94 -4.74
CA SER A 56 15.01 10.92 -3.27
C SER A 56 13.60 11.04 -2.70
N GLU A 57 12.76 11.87 -3.32
CA GLU A 57 11.35 12.07 -2.93
C GLU A 57 10.52 10.81 -3.15
N GLU A 58 10.68 10.13 -4.29
CA GLU A 58 10.00 8.87 -4.57
C GLU A 58 10.43 7.75 -3.63
N SER A 59 11.72 7.65 -3.30
CA SER A 59 12.23 6.66 -2.33
C SER A 59 11.64 6.88 -0.95
N GLN A 60 11.65 8.12 -0.45
CA GLN A 60 11.07 8.45 0.85
C GLN A 60 9.55 8.18 0.88
N MET A 61 8.86 8.49 -0.22
CA MET A 61 7.43 8.28 -0.34
C MET A 61 7.05 6.80 -0.30
N ILE A 62 7.73 5.94 -1.07
CA ILE A 62 7.44 4.50 -1.07
C ILE A 62 7.84 3.82 0.25
N GLU A 63 8.96 4.23 0.85
CA GLU A 63 9.41 3.73 2.16
C GLU A 63 8.41 4.09 3.27
N GLY A 64 7.97 5.35 3.32
CA GLY A 64 6.98 5.82 4.29
C GLY A 64 5.64 5.11 4.14
N LEU A 65 5.19 4.90 2.90
CA LEU A 65 3.96 4.16 2.61
C LEU A 65 4.06 2.70 3.07
N LEU A 66 5.14 1.99 2.72
CA LEU A 66 5.35 0.61 3.14
C LEU A 66 5.38 0.46 4.66
N TYR A 67 6.07 1.38 5.35
CA TYR A 67 6.10 1.40 6.81
C TYR A 67 4.70 1.54 7.41
N GLN A 68 3.92 2.52 6.94
CA GLN A 68 2.56 2.75 7.42
C GLN A 68 1.66 1.53 7.21
N LEU A 69 1.69 0.95 5.99
CA LEU A 69 0.85 -0.19 5.65
C LEU A 69 1.19 -1.43 6.48
N ARG A 70 2.49 -1.72 6.70
CA ARG A 70 2.94 -2.84 7.53
C ARG A 70 2.50 -2.69 8.98
N MET A 71 2.62 -1.49 9.54
CA MET A 71 2.17 -1.21 10.91
C MET A 71 0.66 -1.43 11.06
N LEU A 72 -0.14 -0.93 10.12
CA LEU A 72 -1.59 -1.15 10.11
C LEU A 72 -1.92 -2.64 9.95
N TYR A 73 -1.25 -3.34 9.03
CA TYR A 73 -1.45 -4.77 8.83
C TYR A 73 -1.21 -5.58 10.11
N VAL A 74 -0.09 -5.36 10.79
CA VAL A 74 0.22 -6.03 12.06
C VAL A 74 -0.81 -5.69 13.16
N SER A 75 -1.33 -4.46 13.16
CA SER A 75 -2.37 -4.05 14.11
C SER A 75 -3.69 -4.79 13.86
N LYS A 76 -4.08 -4.98 12.59
CA LYS A 76 -5.33 -5.64 12.18
C LYS A 76 -5.26 -7.17 12.15
N ALA A 77 -4.07 -7.74 12.06
CA ALA A 77 -3.84 -9.18 12.06
C ALA A 77 -3.81 -9.82 13.46
N LYS A 78 -4.08 -9.03 14.51
CA LYS A 78 -4.26 -9.48 15.90
C LYS A 78 -5.72 -9.80 16.19
#